data_AF-A0A9Q3D825-F1
#
_entry.id   AF-A0A9Q3D825-F1
#
_cell.length_a   1.000
_cell.length_b   1.000
_cell.length_c   1.000
_cell.angle_alpha   90.00
_cell.angle_beta   90.00
_cell.angle_gamma   90.00
#
_symmetry.space_group_name_H-M   'P 1'
#
loop_
_entity.id
_entity.type
_entity.pdbx_description
1 polymer ?
#
loop_
_entity_poly.entity_id
_entity_poly.type
_entity_poly.pdbx_seq_one_letter_code
_entity_poly.pdbx_strand_id
1 'polypeptide(L)' 'KVSTDAYHLMLSSQWKSIHPVFHIYILEPVRTSTIQNWHQEPPPPTIVEQEEEWEVSQILDSKINRQRSWCLV' A
#
# COMPACT_ATOMS: atom_id res chain seq x y z
N LYS A 1 -34.82 6.80 0.53
CA LYS A 1 -34.63 8.12 -0.12
C LYS A 1 -33.15 8.45 -0.03
N VAL A 2 -32.42 8.41 -1.13
CA VAL A 2 -31.00 8.78 -1.16
C VAL A 2 -30.93 10.31 -1.08
N SER A 3 -30.04 10.86 -0.25
CA SER A 3 -29.83 12.31 -0.17
C SER A 3 -29.31 12.83 -1.52
N THR A 4 -29.59 14.09 -1.86
CA THR A 4 -29.10 14.73 -3.10
C THR A 4 -27.58 14.61 -3.25
N ASP A 5 -26.87 14.59 -2.12
CA ASP A 5 -25.41 14.59 -2.06
C ASP A 5 -24.80 13.20 -1.84
N ALA A 6 -25.54 12.12 -2.14
CA ALA A 6 -25.05 10.76 -2.00
C ALA A 6 -24.78 10.10 -3.36
N TYR A 7 -23.61 9.49 -3.48
CA TYR A 7 -23.09 8.83 -4.68
C TYR A 7 -22.93 7.33 -4.44
N HIS A 8 -23.29 6.51 -5.43
CA HIS A 8 -23.21 5.06 -5.36
C HIS A 8 -22.00 4.55 -6.16
N LEU A 9 -21.01 3.99 -5.47
CA LEU A 9 -19.82 3.37 -6.06
C LEU A 9 -20.08 1.91 -6.42
N MET A 10 -19.60 1.51 -7.60
CA MET A 10 -19.49 0.10 -7.96
C MET A 10 -18.21 -0.47 -7.35
N LEU A 11 -18.34 -1.18 -6.23
CA LEU A 11 -17.22 -1.82 -5.55
C LEU A 11 -16.99 -3.23 -6.11
N SER A 12 -15.73 -3.66 -6.13
CA SER A 12 -15.37 -5.03 -6.50
C SER A 12 -15.91 -6.04 -5.48
N SER A 13 -16.19 -7.27 -5.92
CA SER A 13 -16.81 -8.34 -5.12
C SER A 13 -15.97 -8.78 -3.91
N GLN A 14 -14.68 -8.42 -3.88
CA GLN A 14 -13.77 -8.61 -2.75
C GLN A 14 -14.08 -7.69 -1.55
N TRP A 15 -14.74 -6.55 -1.74
CA TRP A 15 -14.99 -5.54 -0.70
C TRP A 15 -16.41 -5.63 -0.11
N LYS A 16 -16.81 -6.83 0.32
CA LYS A 16 -18.18 -7.11 0.79
C LYS A 16 -18.59 -6.36 2.06
N SER A 17 -17.63 -5.89 2.85
CA SER A 17 -17.88 -5.20 4.14
C SER A 17 -18.05 -3.69 4.02
N ILE A 18 -17.87 -3.11 2.83
CA ILE A 18 -17.89 -1.66 2.61
C ILE A 18 -19.24 -1.28 2.01
N HIS A 19 -19.91 -0.28 2.59
CA HIS A 19 -21.14 0.25 2.03
C HIS A 19 -20.86 1.02 0.72
N PRO A 20 -21.61 0.77 -0.36
CA PRO A 20 -21.33 1.39 -1.66
C PRO A 20 -21.79 2.85 -1.78
N VAL A 21 -22.54 3.38 -0.81
CA VAL A 21 -23.09 4.73 -0.86
C VAL A 21 -22.27 5.66 0.02
N PHE A 22 -21.72 6.72 -0.58
CA PHE A 22 -20.88 7.72 0.08
C PHE A 22 -21.41 9.13 -0.17
N HIS A 23 -21.10 10.05 0.74
CA HIS A 23 -21.39 11.47 0.54
C HIS A 23 -20.39 12.06 -0.47
N ILE A 24 -20.83 12.90 -1.39
CA ILE A 24 -19.98 13.42 -2.47
C ILE A 24 -18.75 14.16 -1.92
N TYR A 25 -18.92 14.90 -0.81
CA TYR A 25 -17.86 15.72 -0.22
C TYR A 25 -16.73 14.92 0.46
N ILE A 26 -16.89 13.61 0.67
CA ILE A 26 -15.82 12.76 1.22
C ILE A 26 -15.07 11.97 0.13
N LEU A 27 -15.49 12.09 -1.13
CA LEU A 27 -14.81 11.47 -2.26
C LEU A 27 -13.74 12.42 -2.81
N GLU A 28 -12.52 11.92 -2.92
CA GLU A 28 -11.42 12.63 -3.59
C GLU A 28 -11.11 11.98 -4.94
N PRO A 29 -10.71 12.76 -5.97
CA PRO A 29 -10.23 12.21 -7.22
C PRO A 29 -9.04 11.28 -6.98
N VAL A 30 -9.04 10.13 -7.67
CA VAL A 30 -7.90 9.21 -7.63
C VAL A 30 -6.67 9.92 -8.17
N ARG A 31 -5.66 10.11 -7.31
CA ARG A 31 -4.35 10.60 -7.74
C ARG A 31 -3.60 9.43 -8.34
N THR A 32 -3.37 9.48 -9.65
CA THR A 32 -2.42 8.57 -10.30
C THR A 32 -1.04 8.87 -9.71
N SER A 33 -0.43 7.89 -9.05
CA SER A 33 0.96 8.02 -8.62
C SER A 33 1.81 8.32 -9.85
N THR A 34 2.47 9.47 -9.86
CA THR A 34 3.45 9.83 -10.90
C THR A 34 4.75 9.02 -10.76
N ILE A 35 4.88 8.24 -9.68
CA ILE A 35 6.08 7.44 -9.44
C ILE A 35 5.95 6.13 -10.20
N GLN A 36 6.42 6.16 -11.44
CA GLN A 36 6.62 4.97 -12.24
C GLN A 36 7.70 4.11 -11.56
N ASN A 37 7.40 2.84 -11.30
CA ASN A 37 8.33 1.84 -10.73
C ASN A 37 8.67 2.02 -9.24
N TRP A 38 7.68 2.05 -8.35
CA TRP A 38 7.89 1.67 -6.93
C TRP A 38 8.09 0.14 -6.78
N HIS A 39 9.06 -0.38 -7.52
CA HIS A 39 9.68 -1.67 -7.30
C HIS A 39 11.16 -1.37 -7.16
N GLN A 40 11.63 -1.17 -5.93
CA GLN A 40 13.04 -1.37 -5.66
C GLN A 40 13.27 -2.86 -5.85
N GLU A 41 13.91 -3.24 -6.95
CA GLU A 41 14.38 -4.62 -7.09
C GLU A 41 15.32 -4.89 -5.92
N PRO A 42 15.10 -5.97 -5.15
CA PRO A 42 16.00 -6.28 -4.05
C PRO A 42 17.41 -6.44 -4.61
N PRO A 43 18.44 -5.97 -3.91
CA PRO A 43 19.81 -6.14 -4.36
C PRO A 43 20.11 -7.64 -4.57
N PRO A 44 20.96 -7.98 -5.54
CA PRO A 44 21.35 -9.37 -5.77
C PRO A 44 22.02 -9.97 -4.51
N PRO A 45 21.75 -11.24 -4.16
CA PRO A 45 22.36 -11.87 -3.00
C PRO A 45 23.86 -12.11 -3.22
N THR A 46 24.64 -11.95 -2.16
CA THR A 46 26.05 -12.35 -2.12
C THR A 46 26.14 -13.73 -1.46
N ILE A 47 26.85 -14.67 -2.09
CA ILE A 47 27.03 -16.01 -1.53
C ILE A 47 28.22 -15.96 -0.56
N VAL A 48 27.93 -15.96 0.73
CA VAL A 48 28.93 -16.10 1.80
C VAL A 48 28.65 -17.44 2.49
N GLU A 49 29.66 -18.30 2.61
CA GLU A 49 29.52 -19.61 3.29
C GLU A 49 28.38 -20.51 2.77
N GLN A 50 28.03 -20.40 1.48
CA GLN A 50 27.00 -21.21 0.81
C GLN A 50 25.55 -20.83 1.17
N GLU A 51 25.37 -19.72 1.87
CA GLU A 51 24.07 -19.09 2.14
C GLU A 51 23.93 -17.77 1.36
N GLU A 52 22.71 -17.42 0.96
CA GLU A 52 22.39 -16.16 0.27
C GLU A 52 22.24 -15.05 1.31
N GLU A 53 23.17 -14.10 1.33
CA GLU A 53 23.13 -12.93 2.23
C GLU A 53 22.88 -11.63 1.43
N TRP A 54 22.12 -10.70 2.03
CA TRP A 54 21.87 -9.37 1.47
C TRP A 54 22.53 -8.30 2.34
N GLU A 55 23.41 -7.49 1.74
CA GLU A 55 23.95 -6.30 2.40
C GLU A 55 22.91 -5.18 2.37
N VAL A 56 22.52 -4.67 3.55
CA VAL A 56 21.58 -3.56 3.71
C VAL A 56 22.36 -2.25 3.82
N SER A 57 22.31 -1.39 2.81
CA SER A 57 23.03 -0.10 2.86
C SER A 57 22.42 0.89 3.85
N GLN A 58 21.09 0.98 3.93
CA GLN A 58 20.37 1.86 4.85
C GLN A 58 18.90 1.43 5.00
N ILE A 59 18.31 1.67 6.16
CA ILE A 59 16.86 1.54 6.36
C ILE A 59 16.18 2.84 5.92
N LEU A 60 15.28 2.77 4.93
CA LEU A 60 14.58 3.91 4.38
C LEU A 60 13.42 4.37 5.25
N ASP A 61 12.67 3.43 5.81
CA ASP A 61 11.54 3.69 6.71
C ASP A 61 11.41 2.55 7.72
N SER A 62 10.92 2.86 8.92
CA SER A 62 10.61 1.85 9.92
C SER A 62 9.32 2.20 10.62
N LYS A 63 8.43 1.22 10.76
CA LYS A 63 7.14 1.42 11.40
C LYS A 63 6.91 0.29 12.39
N ILE A 64 6.18 0.59 13.46
CA ILE A 64 5.89 -0.36 14.54
C ILE A 64 4.38 -0.47 14.67
N ASN A 65 3.85 -1.70 14.70
CA ASN A 65 2.46 -1.96 15.05
C ASN A 65 2.37 -2.97 16.18
N ARG A 66 1.94 -2.45 17.34
CA ARG A 66 1.77 -3.16 18.61
C ARG A 66 3.06 -3.85 19.09
N GLN A 67 3.43 -4.95 18.44
CA GLN A 67 4.59 -5.79 18.77
C GLN A 67 5.38 -6.25 17.53
N ARG A 68 5.00 -5.84 16.32
CA ARG A 68 5.72 -6.15 15.08
C ARG A 68 6.29 -4.88 14.50
N SER A 69 7.59 -4.86 14.31
CA SER A 69 8.28 -3.86 13.51
C SER A 69 8.39 -4.34 12.07
N TRP A 70 8.23 -3.43 11.14
CA TRP A 70 8.55 -3.64 9.74
C TRP A 70 9.51 -2.53 9.34
N CYS A 71 10.57 -2.91 8.64
CA CYS A 71 11.54 -1.99 8.11
C CYS A 71 11.50 -2.09 6.58
N LEU A 72 11.53 -0.94 5.93
CA LEU A 72 11.75 -0.80 4.50
C LEU A 72 13.26 -0.67 4.29
N VAL A 73 13.81 -1.60 3.53
CA VAL A 73 15.20 -1.66 3.08
C VAL A 73 15.22 -1.45 1.57
#